data_AF-A0A4S4L628-F1
#
_entry.id   AF-A0A4S4L628-F1
#
_cell.length_a   1.000
_cell.length_b   1.000
_cell.length_c   1.000
_cell.angle_alpha   90.00
_cell.angle_beta   90.00
_cell.angle_gamma   90.00
#
_symmetry.space_group_name_H-M   'P 1'
#
loop_
_entity.id
_entity.type
_entity.pdbx_description
1 polymer ?
#
loop_
_entity_poly.entity_id
_entity_poly.type
_entity_poly.pdbx_seq_one_letter_code
_entity_poly.pdbx_strand_id
1 'polypeptide(L)'
;MALPAHQTKHLSTLVYPFFDTTLTLSQSDDGDSNGTALWLGAQCLSVFLASVLPTFTSTPTSNPRRDSRTASAFPGAVTSLILKPVGTQIIIQVSRCTRSLTSAFAFVYINQYAPAIASNPFRAVELGSGVGLSALAMASLGWDILATDTPAVINAVLKPNITRNAHFLRGNVHVRALDWTVPPEEWTWTDSTCVASPSSSRSTSTSNSSSSVSASKVNPDNSAEDSNVEDSLLGPPFDLILTSDTVYAPNLVSPLLRTLRHLCLLSPSPSSKRKLRLKYSHAPLYLALEARDPEVISSFFAQARNLWGFSAVRIPLQRVRRAMARGGLGNWERSEWEGVEIWRMVLLNVDTETTVSYNS
;
A
#
# COMPACT_ATOMS: atom_id res chain seq x y z
N MET A 1 -4.98 -12.31 -19.84
CA MET A 1 -4.89 -12.70 -18.41
C MET A 1 -3.47 -12.47 -17.95
N ALA A 2 -3.25 -12.17 -16.67
CA ALA A 2 -1.90 -12.03 -16.14
C ALA A 2 -1.20 -13.39 -16.09
N LEU A 3 0.06 -13.44 -16.51
CA LEU A 3 0.92 -14.62 -16.39
C LEU A 3 1.78 -14.51 -15.13
N PRO A 4 2.22 -15.65 -14.54
CA PRO A 4 3.18 -15.65 -13.45
C PRO A 4 4.46 -14.90 -13.81
N ALA A 5 5.03 -14.16 -12.85
CA ALA A 5 6.18 -13.29 -13.08
C ALA A 5 7.37 -14.01 -13.76
N HIS A 6 7.66 -15.25 -13.35
CA HIS A 6 8.75 -16.05 -13.92
C HIS A 6 8.58 -16.34 -15.43
N GLN A 7 7.36 -16.31 -15.95
CA GLN A 7 7.07 -16.49 -17.39
C GLN A 7 7.14 -15.19 -18.18
N THR A 8 7.26 -14.05 -17.52
CA THR A 8 7.15 -12.72 -18.17
C THR A 8 8.45 -11.93 -18.15
N LYS A 9 9.52 -12.46 -17.55
CA LYS A 9 10.80 -11.77 -17.35
C LYS A 9 11.43 -11.23 -18.65
N HIS A 10 11.26 -11.95 -19.75
CA HIS A 10 11.75 -11.58 -21.07
C HIS A 10 10.98 -10.42 -21.73
N LEU A 11 9.83 -10.01 -21.17
CA LEU A 11 9.01 -8.92 -21.71
C LEU A 11 9.42 -7.59 -21.07
N SER A 12 9.75 -6.59 -21.87
CA SER A 12 10.11 -5.25 -21.37
C SER A 12 8.92 -4.43 -20.88
N THR A 13 7.70 -4.80 -21.30
CA THR A 13 6.46 -4.14 -20.88
C THR A 13 5.37 -5.18 -20.66
N LEU A 14 4.67 -5.04 -19.55
CA LEU A 14 3.58 -5.89 -19.11
C LEU A 14 2.27 -5.12 -19.12
N VAL A 15 1.25 -5.72 -19.72
CA VAL A 15 -0.14 -5.30 -19.54
C VAL A 15 -0.75 -6.22 -18.50
N TYR A 16 -0.95 -5.70 -17.29
CA TYR A 16 -1.36 -6.45 -16.11
C TYR A 16 -2.81 -6.11 -15.71
N PRO A 17 -3.79 -6.98 -16.01
CA PRO A 17 -5.16 -6.80 -15.55
C PRO A 17 -5.24 -6.91 -14.03
N PHE A 18 -5.91 -5.95 -13.39
CA PHE A 18 -6.17 -5.94 -11.95
C PHE A 18 -7.58 -5.42 -11.67
N PHE A 19 -8.50 -6.34 -11.37
CA PHE A 19 -9.93 -6.08 -11.25
C PHE A 19 -10.48 -5.28 -12.45
N ASP A 20 -10.96 -4.07 -12.23
CA ASP A 20 -11.53 -3.18 -13.24
C ASP A 20 -10.49 -2.22 -13.85
N THR A 21 -9.22 -2.39 -13.51
CA THR A 21 -8.11 -1.61 -14.03
C THR A 21 -7.13 -2.47 -14.81
N THR A 22 -6.38 -1.85 -15.72
CA THR A 22 -5.28 -2.50 -16.43
C THR A 22 -4.04 -1.67 -16.25
N LEU A 23 -3.04 -2.24 -15.57
CA LEU A 23 -1.78 -1.58 -15.25
C LEU A 23 -0.77 -1.86 -16.36
N THR A 24 -0.05 -0.83 -16.80
CA THR A 24 1.04 -0.98 -17.78
C THR A 24 2.38 -0.78 -17.07
N LEU A 25 3.16 -1.86 -16.95
CA LEU A 25 4.42 -1.88 -16.21
C LEU A 25 5.58 -2.12 -17.17
N SER A 26 6.51 -1.18 -17.25
CA SER A 26 7.84 -1.44 -17.79
C SER A 26 8.67 -2.20 -16.77
N GLN A 27 9.48 -3.12 -17.25
CA GLN A 27 10.40 -3.88 -16.43
C GLN A 27 11.71 -4.15 -17.19
N SER A 28 12.79 -4.40 -16.45
CA SER A 28 14.07 -4.84 -17.00
C SER A 28 14.58 -6.03 -16.21
N ASP A 29 15.04 -7.06 -16.90
CA ASP A 29 15.68 -8.26 -16.33
C ASP A 29 17.11 -8.39 -16.88
N ASP A 30 17.86 -7.27 -16.82
CA ASP A 30 19.26 -7.16 -17.27
C ASP A 30 20.27 -7.70 -16.23
N GLY A 31 19.81 -7.95 -15.00
CA GLY A 31 20.67 -8.36 -13.89
C GLY A 31 21.46 -7.23 -13.25
N ASP A 32 21.32 -5.99 -13.73
CA ASP A 32 22.05 -4.82 -13.23
C ASP A 32 21.51 -4.35 -11.87
N SER A 33 20.20 -4.52 -11.64
CA SER A 33 19.56 -4.19 -10.37
C SER A 33 18.53 -5.24 -9.98
N ASN A 34 18.59 -5.72 -8.74
CA ASN A 34 17.44 -6.38 -8.13
C ASN A 34 16.29 -5.37 -8.05
N GLY A 35 15.07 -5.78 -8.42
CA GLY A 35 13.86 -4.95 -8.31
C GLY A 35 13.37 -4.29 -9.61
N THR A 36 14.08 -4.41 -10.74
CA THR A 36 13.62 -3.87 -12.03
C THR A 36 12.66 -4.81 -12.78
N ALA A 37 12.60 -6.07 -12.40
CA ALA A 37 11.66 -7.07 -12.93
C ALA A 37 10.47 -7.30 -11.98
N LEU A 38 9.31 -7.69 -12.50
CA LEU A 38 8.16 -8.09 -11.68
C LEU A 38 8.45 -9.40 -10.92
N TRP A 39 8.00 -9.51 -9.67
CA TRP A 39 8.15 -10.71 -8.84
C TRP A 39 6.80 -11.34 -8.46
N LEU A 40 6.80 -12.65 -8.18
CA LEU A 40 5.59 -13.40 -7.85
C LEU A 40 4.94 -12.91 -6.54
N GLY A 41 5.74 -12.57 -5.53
CA GLY A 41 5.22 -12.09 -4.25
C GLY A 41 4.39 -10.83 -4.41
N ALA A 42 4.81 -9.88 -5.27
CA ALA A 42 4.04 -8.67 -5.57
C ALA A 42 2.67 -9.00 -6.22
N GLN A 43 2.64 -9.95 -7.16
CA GLN A 43 1.38 -10.38 -7.81
C GLN A 43 0.41 -11.00 -6.80
N CYS A 44 0.90 -11.94 -5.98
CA CYS A 44 0.11 -12.61 -4.95
C CYS A 44 -0.33 -11.65 -3.83
N LEU A 45 0.55 -10.74 -3.40
CA LEU A 45 0.25 -9.77 -2.35
C LEU A 45 -0.83 -8.79 -2.79
N SER A 46 -0.74 -8.27 -4.02
CA SER A 46 -1.70 -7.29 -4.56
C SER A 46 -3.13 -7.82 -4.55
N VAL A 47 -3.35 -9.03 -5.08
CA VAL A 47 -4.68 -9.65 -5.10
C VAL A 47 -5.13 -10.08 -3.71
N PHE A 48 -4.20 -10.46 -2.83
CA PHE A 48 -4.50 -10.79 -1.45
C PHE A 48 -5.01 -9.56 -0.68
N LEU A 49 -4.28 -8.44 -0.74
CA LEU A 49 -4.62 -7.19 -0.06
C LEU A 49 -5.97 -6.66 -0.55
N ALA A 50 -6.20 -6.64 -1.86
CA ALA A 50 -7.49 -6.27 -2.45
C ALA A 50 -8.67 -7.09 -1.90
N SER A 51 -8.40 -8.33 -1.48
CA SER A 51 -9.43 -9.23 -0.98
C SER A 51 -9.75 -9.09 0.51
N VAL A 52 -8.93 -8.34 1.26
CA VAL A 52 -9.04 -8.19 2.73
C VAL A 52 -9.10 -6.74 3.20
N LEU A 53 -8.74 -5.78 2.36
CA LEU A 53 -8.71 -4.35 2.66
C LEU A 53 -9.97 -3.62 2.17
N PRO A 54 -10.33 -2.48 2.78
CA PRO A 54 -11.38 -1.61 2.27
C PRO A 54 -11.05 -1.06 0.88
N THR A 55 -12.10 -0.92 0.06
CA THR A 55 -12.03 -0.35 -1.29
C THR A 55 -12.99 0.84 -1.41
N PHE A 56 -12.57 1.88 -2.13
CA PHE A 56 -13.46 3.00 -2.44
C PHE A 56 -14.32 2.64 -3.65
N THR A 57 -15.60 2.37 -3.43
CA THR A 57 -16.57 2.25 -4.52
C THR A 57 -17.04 3.65 -4.91
N SER A 58 -16.58 4.17 -6.05
CA SER A 58 -17.25 5.30 -6.69
C SER A 58 -18.65 4.83 -7.11
N THR A 59 -19.70 5.37 -6.49
CA THR A 59 -21.05 5.18 -6.99
C THR A 59 -21.11 5.70 -8.43
N PRO A 60 -21.60 4.90 -9.41
CA PRO A 60 -21.91 5.47 -10.71
C PRO A 60 -23.04 6.48 -10.49
N THR A 61 -22.79 7.74 -10.86
CA THR A 61 -23.80 8.80 -10.93
C THR A 61 -24.75 8.55 -12.11
N SER A 62 -25.41 7.40 -12.15
CA SER A 62 -26.59 7.21 -12.98
C SER A 62 -27.79 7.72 -12.20
N ASN A 63 -28.21 8.94 -12.51
CA ASN A 63 -29.53 9.47 -12.17
C ASN A 63 -30.58 8.39 -12.49
N PRO A 64 -31.34 7.83 -11.52
CA PRO A 64 -32.45 6.97 -11.86
C PRO A 64 -33.53 7.87 -12.44
N ARG A 65 -33.51 8.03 -13.77
CA ARG A 65 -34.70 8.44 -14.49
C ARG A 65 -35.80 7.46 -14.15
N ARG A 66 -36.95 8.07 -13.87
CA ARG A 66 -38.18 7.52 -13.33
C ARG A 66 -38.82 6.54 -14.31
N ASP A 67 -38.28 5.34 -14.43
CA ASP A 67 -38.93 4.26 -15.16
C ASP A 67 -39.70 3.36 -14.18
N SER A 68 -40.99 3.64 -14.07
CA SER A 68 -41.98 2.76 -13.46
C SER A 68 -42.15 1.52 -14.33
N ARG A 69 -41.37 0.48 -14.07
CA ARG A 69 -41.71 -0.90 -14.46
C ARG A 69 -41.56 -1.83 -13.26
N THR A 70 -42.71 -2.37 -12.87
CA THR A 70 -42.93 -3.36 -11.83
C THR A 70 -42.02 -4.58 -12.00
N ALA A 71 -41.05 -4.75 -11.10
CA ALA A 71 -40.33 -6.01 -10.95
C ALA A 71 -41.17 -6.97 -10.10
N SER A 72 -41.54 -8.10 -10.69
CA SER A 72 -42.26 -9.21 -10.07
C SER A 72 -41.47 -9.83 -8.90
N ALA A 73 -42.15 -10.04 -7.79
CA ALA A 73 -41.61 -10.58 -6.55
C ALA A 73 -41.17 -12.05 -6.66
N PHE A 74 -40.01 -12.37 -6.09
CA PHE A 74 -39.69 -13.73 -5.64
C PHE A 74 -40.40 -13.99 -4.29
N PRO A 75 -41.04 -15.15 -4.09
CA PRO A 75 -41.73 -15.44 -2.84
C PRO A 75 -40.74 -15.98 -1.80
N GLY A 76 -40.53 -15.23 -0.72
CA GLY A 76 -39.75 -15.72 0.43
C GLY A 76 -39.16 -14.62 1.33
N ALA A 77 -40.01 -14.01 2.16
CA ALA A 77 -39.67 -13.31 3.41
C ALA A 77 -38.79 -12.04 3.36
N VAL A 78 -39.35 -10.92 2.88
CA VAL A 78 -39.14 -9.58 3.48
C VAL A 78 -40.43 -8.77 3.31
N THR A 79 -41.16 -8.52 4.41
CA THR A 79 -42.35 -7.67 4.40
C THR A 79 -41.93 -6.24 4.74
N SER A 80 -41.74 -5.40 3.72
CA SER A 80 -41.65 -3.93 3.81
C SER A 80 -40.49 -3.33 4.64
N LEU A 81 -39.58 -2.64 3.95
CA LEU A 81 -38.62 -1.69 4.52
C LEU A 81 -39.24 -0.29 4.53
N ILE A 82 -39.46 0.29 5.72
CA ILE A 82 -39.93 1.68 5.86
C ILE A 82 -38.73 2.54 6.26
N LEU A 83 -38.31 3.44 5.37
CA LEU A 83 -37.30 4.47 5.64
C LEU A 83 -38.01 5.74 6.09
N LYS A 84 -37.76 6.18 7.32
CA LYS A 84 -38.14 7.53 7.78
C LYS A 84 -36.87 8.34 7.99
N PRO A 85 -36.70 9.48 7.29
CA PRO A 85 -35.59 10.38 7.58
C PRO A 85 -35.83 11.07 8.93
N VAL A 86 -34.89 10.95 9.87
CA VAL A 86 -34.85 11.76 11.10
C VAL A 86 -33.42 12.27 11.27
N GLY A 87 -33.15 13.47 10.73
CA GLY A 87 -31.83 14.11 10.84
C GLY A 87 -30.68 13.28 10.24
N THR A 88 -29.51 13.29 10.90
CA THR A 88 -28.27 12.64 10.48
C THR A 88 -28.21 11.13 10.75
N GLN A 89 -29.31 10.51 11.19
CA GLN A 89 -29.40 9.06 11.43
C GLN A 89 -30.45 8.41 10.54
N ILE A 90 -30.06 7.32 9.86
CA ILE A 90 -31.00 6.41 9.20
C ILE A 90 -31.30 5.29 10.19
N ILE A 91 -32.53 5.26 10.70
CA ILE A 91 -33.02 4.14 11.52
C ILE A 91 -33.59 3.09 10.58
N ILE A 92 -32.91 1.93 10.49
CA ILE A 92 -33.40 0.78 9.74
C ILE A 92 -34.22 -0.10 10.69
N GLN A 93 -35.54 0.00 10.61
CA GLN A 93 -36.43 -0.86 11.40
C GLN A 93 -36.71 -2.15 10.62
N VAL A 94 -36.05 -3.25 11.02
CA VAL A 94 -36.29 -4.58 10.44
C VAL A 94 -37.30 -5.33 11.31
N SER A 95 -38.55 -5.42 10.85
CA SER A 95 -39.58 -6.21 11.53
C SER A 95 -39.39 -7.69 11.18
N ARG A 96 -38.77 -8.44 12.11
CA ARG A 96 -38.58 -9.91 12.12
C ARG A 96 -37.78 -10.48 10.95
N CYS A 97 -36.48 -10.70 11.15
CA CYS A 97 -35.66 -11.55 10.31
C CYS A 97 -34.64 -12.32 11.17
N THR A 98 -34.37 -13.58 10.84
CA THR A 98 -33.42 -14.43 11.57
C THR A 98 -32.00 -13.86 11.44
N ARG A 99 -31.22 -13.95 12.53
CA ARG A 99 -29.95 -13.23 12.78
C ARG A 99 -28.85 -13.36 11.70
N SER A 100 -29.01 -14.24 10.71
CA SER A 100 -28.00 -14.53 9.68
C SER A 100 -28.08 -13.59 8.46
N LEU A 101 -29.28 -13.13 8.08
CA LEU A 101 -29.48 -12.40 6.82
C LEU A 101 -29.36 -10.87 6.95
N THR A 102 -29.48 -10.32 8.16
CA THR A 102 -29.40 -8.87 8.41
C THR A 102 -27.99 -8.30 8.21
N SER A 103 -26.94 -9.09 8.47
CA SER A 103 -25.55 -8.64 8.34
C SER A 103 -25.13 -8.48 6.87
N ALA A 104 -25.45 -9.46 6.02
CA ALA A 104 -25.04 -9.46 4.62
C ALA A 104 -25.78 -8.38 3.80
N PHE A 105 -27.08 -8.21 4.01
CA PHE A 105 -27.87 -7.21 3.27
C PHE A 105 -27.59 -5.78 3.74
N ALA A 106 -27.39 -5.54 5.05
CA ALA A 106 -26.98 -4.22 5.54
C ALA A 106 -25.57 -3.86 5.03
N PHE A 107 -24.65 -4.83 4.94
CA PHE A 107 -23.30 -4.60 4.41
C PHE A 107 -23.30 -4.24 2.91
N VAL A 108 -24.13 -4.92 2.11
CA VAL A 108 -24.27 -4.61 0.68
C VAL A 108 -24.92 -3.24 0.47
N TYR A 109 -26.00 -2.93 1.20
CA TYR A 109 -26.74 -1.69 0.98
C TYR A 109 -26.02 -0.45 1.53
N ILE A 110 -25.29 -0.56 2.65
CA ILE A 110 -24.46 0.54 3.18
C ILE A 110 -23.32 0.86 2.20
N ASN A 111 -22.66 -0.13 1.61
CA ASN A 111 -21.62 0.16 0.61
C ASN A 111 -22.19 0.68 -0.72
N GLN A 112 -23.40 0.25 -1.11
CA GLN A 112 -24.00 0.65 -2.37
C GLN A 112 -24.69 2.03 -2.34
N TYR A 113 -25.15 2.48 -1.16
CA TYR A 113 -25.96 3.70 -1.01
C TYR A 113 -25.53 4.64 0.12
N ALA A 114 -24.46 4.36 0.87
CA ALA A 114 -23.91 5.39 1.74
C ALA A 114 -23.43 6.55 0.85
N PRO A 115 -23.89 7.79 1.08
CA PRO A 115 -23.24 8.93 0.47
C PRO A 115 -21.76 8.85 0.83
N ALA A 116 -20.88 9.17 -0.12
CA ALA A 116 -19.45 9.28 0.10
C ALA A 116 -19.21 10.29 1.24
N ILE A 117 -19.23 9.82 2.48
CA ILE A 117 -18.66 10.54 3.59
C ILE A 117 -17.19 10.61 3.20
N ALA A 118 -16.73 11.82 2.88
CA ALA A 118 -15.34 12.12 2.56
C ALA A 118 -14.46 11.72 3.76
N SER A 119 -14.18 10.43 3.89
CA SER A 119 -13.23 9.90 4.84
C SER A 119 -11.88 9.98 4.16
N ASN A 120 -10.90 10.62 4.81
CA ASN A 120 -9.54 10.67 4.30
C ASN A 120 -9.10 9.28 3.82
N PRO A 121 -8.47 9.19 2.63
CA PRO A 121 -7.99 7.94 2.06
C PRO A 121 -7.11 7.20 3.06
N PHE A 122 -7.16 5.87 3.02
CA PHE A 122 -6.27 5.07 3.84
C PHE A 122 -4.84 5.22 3.33
N ARG A 123 -3.89 5.34 4.25
CA ARG A 123 -2.49 5.64 3.94
C ARG A 123 -1.63 4.40 4.06
N ALA A 124 -0.76 4.16 3.10
CA ALA A 124 0.16 3.02 3.13
C ALA A 124 1.59 3.44 2.77
N VAL A 125 2.56 2.59 3.15
CA VAL A 125 3.94 2.67 2.66
C VAL A 125 4.39 1.29 2.20
N GLU A 126 5.03 1.24 1.03
CA GLU A 126 5.65 0.03 0.48
C GLU A 126 7.17 0.18 0.48
N LEU A 127 7.86 -0.82 1.04
CA LEU A 127 9.32 -0.94 0.96
C LEU A 127 9.71 -1.90 -0.15
N GLY A 128 10.64 -1.46 -1.01
CA GLY A 128 11.12 -2.28 -2.13
C GLY A 128 10.04 -2.46 -3.18
N SER A 129 9.45 -1.35 -3.63
CA SER A 129 8.32 -1.35 -4.57
C SER A 129 8.67 -1.94 -5.93
N GLY A 130 9.95 -1.96 -6.33
CA GLY A 130 10.38 -2.48 -7.62
C GLY A 130 9.67 -1.81 -8.79
N VAL A 131 9.00 -2.59 -9.63
CA VAL A 131 8.17 -2.09 -10.74
C VAL A 131 6.90 -1.34 -10.29
N GLY A 132 6.53 -1.41 -9.00
CA GLY A 132 5.41 -0.67 -8.41
C GLY A 132 4.04 -1.35 -8.52
N LEU A 133 3.99 -2.67 -8.77
CA LEU A 133 2.70 -3.37 -8.96
C LEU A 133 1.79 -3.23 -7.74
N SER A 134 2.27 -3.53 -6.53
CA SER A 134 1.42 -3.47 -5.33
C SER A 134 1.03 -2.03 -4.99
N ALA A 135 1.94 -1.05 -5.14
CA ALA A 135 1.60 0.36 -5.01
C ALA A 135 0.47 0.79 -5.95
N LEU A 136 0.58 0.48 -7.25
CA LEU A 136 -0.45 0.80 -8.23
C LEU A 136 -1.77 0.07 -7.97
N ALA A 137 -1.70 -1.19 -7.57
CA ALA A 137 -2.87 -1.98 -7.18
C ALA A 137 -3.57 -1.38 -5.95
N MET A 138 -2.83 -0.90 -4.95
CA MET A 138 -3.40 -0.25 -3.78
C MET A 138 -4.04 1.10 -4.13
N ALA A 139 -3.37 1.92 -4.94
CA ALA A 139 -3.90 3.20 -5.38
C ALA A 139 -5.13 3.08 -6.29
N SER A 140 -5.22 2.01 -7.10
CA SER A 140 -6.44 1.74 -7.88
C SER A 140 -7.65 1.38 -7.01
N LEU A 141 -7.42 0.94 -5.77
CA LEU A 141 -8.46 0.72 -4.75
C LEU A 141 -8.79 1.98 -3.92
N GLY A 142 -8.12 3.11 -4.18
CA GLY A 142 -8.35 4.40 -3.52
C GLY A 142 -7.45 4.68 -2.31
N TRP A 143 -6.32 3.98 -2.18
CA TRP A 143 -5.35 4.25 -1.12
C TRP A 143 -4.34 5.31 -1.55
N ASP A 144 -3.91 6.13 -0.59
CA ASP A 144 -2.73 6.97 -0.75
C ASP A 144 -1.51 6.20 -0.27
N ILE A 145 -0.57 5.92 -1.17
CA ILE A 145 0.56 5.04 -0.89
C ILE A 145 1.89 5.72 -1.22
N LEU A 146 2.84 5.60 -0.29
CA LEU A 146 4.23 5.95 -0.51
C LEU A 146 4.98 4.71 -0.99
N ALA A 147 5.29 4.66 -2.28
CA ALA A 147 6.13 3.64 -2.90
C ALA A 147 7.61 4.02 -2.72
N THR A 148 8.42 3.12 -2.16
CA THR A 148 9.83 3.40 -1.88
C THR A 148 10.75 2.33 -2.42
N ASP A 149 11.92 2.76 -2.92
CA ASP A 149 12.99 1.89 -3.37
C ASP A 149 14.32 2.67 -3.38
N THR A 150 15.38 2.06 -3.89
CA THR A 150 16.65 2.74 -4.17
C THR A 150 16.49 3.74 -5.34
N PRO A 151 17.32 4.80 -5.42
CA PRO A 151 17.29 5.74 -6.54
C PRO A 151 17.43 5.08 -7.92
N ALA A 152 18.23 4.01 -8.01
CA ALA A 152 18.45 3.26 -9.25
C ALA A 152 17.13 2.65 -9.77
N VAL A 153 16.42 1.89 -8.92
CA VAL A 153 15.13 1.27 -9.26
C VAL A 153 14.05 2.33 -9.49
N ILE A 154 14.05 3.39 -8.68
CA ILE A 154 13.10 4.50 -8.82
C ILE A 154 13.15 5.11 -10.21
N ASN A 155 14.36 5.46 -10.65
CA ASN A 155 14.57 6.14 -11.92
C ASN A 155 14.38 5.18 -13.10
N ALA A 156 14.81 3.92 -12.96
CA ALA A 156 14.74 2.94 -14.04
C ALA A 156 13.30 2.50 -14.36
N VAL A 157 12.50 2.14 -13.34
CA VAL A 157 11.18 1.51 -13.57
C VAL A 157 10.05 2.10 -12.73
N LEU A 158 10.26 2.38 -11.43
CA LEU A 158 9.13 2.69 -10.54
C LEU A 158 8.45 3.99 -10.93
N LYS A 159 9.19 5.10 -10.99
CA LYS A 159 8.62 6.42 -11.29
C LYS A 159 8.00 6.47 -12.69
N PRO A 160 8.65 5.95 -13.77
CA PRO A 160 8.00 5.82 -15.07
C PRO A 160 6.69 5.03 -15.05
N ASN A 161 6.64 3.92 -14.31
CA ASN A 161 5.42 3.11 -14.18
C ASN A 161 4.32 3.86 -13.43
N ILE A 162 4.65 4.55 -12.35
CA ILE A 162 3.67 5.36 -11.62
C ILE A 162 3.09 6.45 -12.52
N THR A 163 3.94 7.24 -13.18
CA THR A 163 3.50 8.31 -14.08
C THR A 163 2.58 7.79 -15.20
N ARG A 164 2.90 6.63 -15.78
CA ARG A 164 2.09 6.03 -16.85
C ARG A 164 0.67 5.66 -16.41
N ASN A 165 0.50 5.22 -15.16
CA ASN A 165 -0.77 4.71 -14.67
C ASN A 165 -1.58 5.73 -13.84
N ALA A 166 -0.97 6.86 -13.45
CA ALA A 166 -1.55 7.82 -12.50
C ALA A 166 -2.95 8.35 -12.88
N HIS A 167 -3.20 8.56 -14.18
CA HIS A 167 -4.39 9.26 -14.68
C HIS A 167 -5.74 8.57 -14.41
N PHE A 168 -5.76 7.27 -14.07
CA PHE A 168 -6.99 6.54 -13.76
C PHE A 168 -7.05 6.01 -12.32
N LEU A 169 -6.03 6.29 -11.50
CA LEU A 169 -6.00 5.81 -10.11
C LEU A 169 -7.03 6.57 -9.27
N ARG A 170 -7.60 5.88 -8.29
CA ARG A 170 -8.59 6.45 -7.36
C ARG A 170 -7.94 7.12 -6.15
N GLY A 171 -6.74 6.68 -5.80
CA GLY A 171 -5.88 7.28 -4.78
C GLY A 171 -4.54 7.67 -5.39
N ASN A 172 -3.62 8.11 -4.54
CA ASN A 172 -2.34 8.69 -4.97
C ASN A 172 -1.16 7.74 -4.74
N VAL A 173 -0.18 7.76 -5.65
CA VAL A 173 1.12 7.10 -5.42
C VAL A 173 2.21 8.17 -5.35
N HIS A 174 2.81 8.32 -4.17
CA HIS A 174 4.00 9.13 -3.97
C HIS A 174 5.23 8.24 -4.10
N VAL A 175 6.30 8.74 -4.72
CA VAL A 175 7.54 7.98 -4.92
C VAL A 175 8.69 8.70 -4.26
N ARG A 176 9.40 8.04 -3.35
CA ARG A 176 10.62 8.57 -2.72
C ARG A 176 11.66 7.50 -2.44
N ALA A 177 12.93 7.88 -2.49
CA ALA A 177 14.04 7.01 -2.14
C ALA A 177 14.01 6.66 -0.65
N LEU A 178 14.20 5.38 -0.32
CA LEU A 178 14.36 4.93 1.06
C LEU A 178 15.37 3.78 1.09
N ASP A 179 16.62 4.13 1.37
CA ASP A 179 17.68 3.15 1.60
C ASP A 179 17.60 2.60 3.03
N TRP A 180 17.31 1.30 3.16
CA TRP A 180 17.15 0.65 4.47
C TRP A 180 18.43 0.69 5.30
N THR A 181 19.61 0.81 4.66
CA THR A 181 20.90 0.85 5.37
C THR A 181 21.08 2.14 6.15
N VAL A 182 20.35 3.20 5.80
CA VAL A 182 20.38 4.50 6.49
C VAL A 182 19.58 4.42 7.80
N PRO A 183 20.17 4.80 8.95
CA PRO A 183 19.51 4.75 10.25
C PRO A 183 18.38 5.78 10.35
N PRO A 184 17.30 5.52 11.13
CA PRO A 184 16.11 6.37 11.11
C PRO A 184 16.33 7.80 11.62
N GLU A 185 17.39 8.02 12.39
CA GLU A 185 17.83 9.33 12.87
C GLU A 185 18.24 10.28 11.73
N GLU A 186 18.60 9.72 10.58
CA GLU A 186 18.99 10.46 9.37
C GLU A 186 17.84 10.62 8.37
N TRP A 187 16.62 10.17 8.69
CA TRP A 187 15.49 10.27 7.79
C TRP A 187 14.88 11.68 7.79
N THR A 188 14.37 12.08 6.63
CA THR A 188 13.57 13.31 6.48
C THR A 188 12.23 12.98 5.84
N TRP A 189 11.17 13.65 6.29
CA TRP A 189 9.84 13.54 5.69
C TRP A 189 9.49 14.75 4.81
N THR A 190 10.34 15.78 4.80
CA THR A 190 10.12 17.06 4.11
C THR A 190 10.74 17.11 2.71
N ASP A 191 11.61 16.17 2.36
CA ASP A 191 12.14 16.05 1.01
C ASP A 191 11.13 15.29 0.12
N SER A 192 10.83 15.88 -1.04
CA SER A 192 9.85 15.37 -2.01
C SER A 192 10.36 14.18 -2.82
N THR A 193 11.67 13.92 -2.81
CA THR A 193 12.34 12.90 -3.60
C THR A 193 12.93 11.78 -2.76
N CYS A 194 13.21 12.03 -1.48
CA CYS A 194 13.95 11.11 -0.63
C CYS A 194 13.40 11.11 0.81
N VAL A 195 13.28 9.93 1.41
CA VAL A 195 13.11 9.74 2.86
C VAL A 195 14.46 9.53 3.51
N ALA A 196 15.30 8.68 2.91
CA ALA A 196 16.59 8.28 3.46
C ALA A 196 17.58 7.99 2.33
N SER A 197 18.71 8.71 2.31
CA SER A 197 19.84 8.45 1.41
C SER A 197 21.19 8.63 2.12
N PRO A 198 22.24 7.88 1.75
CA PRO A 198 23.57 7.96 2.36
C PRO A 198 24.25 9.33 2.26
N SER A 199 23.74 10.21 1.38
CA SER A 199 24.33 11.52 1.03
C SER A 199 23.69 12.70 1.76
N SER A 200 22.77 12.48 2.70
CA SER A 200 22.00 13.58 3.34
C SER A 200 22.77 14.32 4.44
N SER A 201 23.99 13.89 4.79
CA SER A 201 24.86 14.62 5.70
C SER A 201 25.89 15.46 4.91
N ARG A 202 25.79 16.79 5.08
CA ARG A 202 26.86 17.80 4.89
C ARG A 202 26.78 18.74 3.66
N SER A 203 25.66 19.44 3.51
CA SER A 203 25.71 20.85 3.08
C SER A 203 25.84 21.75 4.31
N THR A 204 27.02 21.77 4.92
CA THR A 204 27.38 22.86 5.83
C THR A 204 27.50 24.12 4.98
N SER A 205 26.60 25.07 5.18
CA SER A 205 26.69 26.43 4.69
C SER A 205 27.93 27.11 5.29
N THR A 206 29.10 26.86 4.72
CA THR A 206 30.26 27.74 4.94
C THR A 206 30.14 28.90 3.96
N SER A 207 29.43 29.94 4.39
CA SER A 207 29.64 31.28 3.87
C SER A 207 31.08 31.70 4.17
N ASN A 208 31.90 31.86 3.13
CA ASN A 208 32.88 32.95 3.02
C ASN A 208 33.49 33.06 1.61
N SER A 209 33.09 34.16 0.96
CA SER A 209 33.96 35.15 0.29
C SER A 209 34.53 34.90 -1.11
N SER A 210 34.02 35.75 -2.02
CA SER A 210 34.74 36.58 -3.01
C SER A 210 35.35 35.94 -4.26
N SER A 211 34.68 36.13 -5.39
CA SER A 211 35.31 36.71 -6.59
C SER A 211 34.28 37.18 -7.64
N SER A 212 34.36 38.48 -7.94
CA SER A 212 34.11 39.18 -9.21
C SER A 212 32.83 38.95 -10.03
N VAL A 213 31.90 39.89 -9.83
CA VAL A 213 31.30 40.79 -10.84
C VAL A 213 31.38 40.35 -12.31
N SER A 214 30.21 40.09 -12.91
CA SER A 214 29.86 40.52 -14.27
C SER A 214 28.35 40.64 -14.39
N ALA A 215 27.89 41.88 -14.55
CA ALA A 215 26.49 42.27 -14.62
C ALA A 215 25.89 41.94 -15.99
N SER A 216 24.69 41.38 -16.01
CA SER A 216 23.78 41.46 -17.16
C SER A 216 22.36 41.66 -16.64
N LYS A 217 21.84 42.85 -16.94
CA LYS A 217 20.47 43.30 -16.69
C LYS A 217 19.47 42.52 -17.55
N VAL A 218 18.43 41.95 -16.94
CA VAL A 218 17.13 41.76 -17.60
C VAL A 218 16.04 42.11 -16.58
N ASN A 219 15.06 42.89 -17.06
CA ASN A 219 14.01 43.57 -16.28
C ASN A 219 12.92 42.62 -15.71
N PRO A 220 12.16 43.09 -14.71
CA PRO A 220 11.01 42.40 -14.13
C PRO A 220 9.70 42.88 -14.76
N ASP A 221 8.89 41.97 -15.35
CA ASP A 221 7.43 42.09 -15.32
C ASP A 221 6.73 40.80 -15.80
N ASN A 222 5.50 40.60 -15.31
CA ASN A 222 4.52 39.52 -15.53
C ASN A 222 4.69 38.24 -14.69
N SER A 223 3.67 37.67 -14.06
CA SER A 223 2.34 38.10 -13.61
C SER A 223 1.74 36.89 -12.89
N ALA A 224 1.06 37.16 -11.77
CA ALA A 224 -0.08 36.43 -11.22
C ALA A 224 0.04 34.92 -10.91
N GLU A 225 -0.12 34.66 -9.61
CA GLU A 225 -1.00 33.61 -9.04
C GLU A 225 -0.63 32.15 -9.32
N ASP A 226 0.23 31.59 -8.45
CA ASP A 226 0.10 30.19 -8.02
C ASP A 226 0.11 30.16 -6.48
N SER A 227 -1.06 30.46 -5.92
CA SER A 227 -1.32 30.34 -4.49
C SER A 227 -1.50 28.87 -4.10
N ASN A 228 -0.58 28.36 -3.29
CA ASN A 228 -0.81 27.40 -2.20
C ASN A 228 -1.66 26.15 -2.52
N VAL A 229 -1.06 25.19 -3.22
CA VAL A 229 -1.23 23.78 -2.85
C VAL A 229 0.18 23.23 -2.62
N GLU A 230 0.72 23.42 -1.41
CA GLU A 230 1.79 22.53 -0.96
C GLU A 230 1.17 21.12 -1.01
N ASP A 231 1.54 20.34 -2.02
CA ASP A 231 1.27 18.91 -2.08
C ASP A 231 1.87 18.32 -0.80
N SER A 232 1.03 18.15 0.22
CA SER A 232 1.49 17.75 1.55
C SER A 232 2.12 16.37 1.40
N LEU A 233 3.44 16.30 1.49
CA LEU A 233 4.19 15.07 1.26
C LEU A 233 3.64 13.94 2.14
N LEU A 234 3.35 12.80 1.52
CA LEU A 234 2.80 11.66 2.23
C LEU A 234 3.85 11.10 3.21
N GLY A 235 3.60 11.30 4.50
CA GLY A 235 4.39 10.74 5.59
C GLY A 235 3.57 9.82 6.52
N PRO A 236 4.11 9.42 7.67
CA PRO A 236 3.35 8.75 8.72
C PRO A 236 2.34 9.70 9.38
N PRO A 237 1.34 9.18 10.13
CA PRO A 237 1.10 7.77 10.39
C PRO A 237 0.49 7.06 9.17
N PHE A 238 0.93 5.82 8.94
CA PHE A 238 0.36 4.93 7.92
C PHE A 238 -0.68 4.00 8.54
N ASP A 239 -1.74 3.66 7.80
CA ASP A 239 -2.71 2.64 8.17
C ASP A 239 -2.21 1.22 7.85
N LEU A 240 -1.23 1.10 6.95
CA LEU A 240 -0.68 -0.16 6.45
C LEU A 240 0.80 -0.01 6.06
N ILE A 241 1.61 -1.01 6.39
CA ILE A 241 2.96 -1.17 5.84
C ILE A 241 2.97 -2.45 5.02
N LEU A 242 3.58 -2.42 3.84
CA LEU A 242 3.72 -3.59 2.99
C LEU A 242 5.10 -3.70 2.37
N THR A 243 5.47 -4.91 1.99
CA THR A 243 6.69 -5.19 1.24
C THR A 243 6.57 -6.58 0.58
N SER A 244 7.20 -6.76 -0.58
CA SER A 244 7.19 -8.04 -1.30
C SER A 244 8.56 -8.39 -1.84
N ASP A 245 9.00 -9.63 -1.63
CA ASP A 245 10.27 -10.19 -2.13
C ASP A 245 11.50 -9.37 -1.71
N THR A 246 11.48 -8.83 -0.50
CA THR A 246 12.58 -8.01 0.08
C THR A 246 13.49 -8.78 1.04
N VAL A 247 13.17 -10.04 1.33
CA VAL A 247 13.96 -10.93 2.20
C VAL A 247 14.77 -11.87 1.31
N TYR A 248 15.90 -11.37 0.79
CA TYR A 248 16.75 -12.12 -0.15
C TYR A 248 18.26 -12.06 0.15
N ALA A 249 18.72 -11.12 0.98
CA ALA A 249 20.13 -10.95 1.31
C ALA A 249 20.35 -10.89 2.83
N PRO A 250 21.22 -11.74 3.42
CA PRO A 250 21.46 -11.78 4.86
C PRO A 250 21.83 -10.41 5.47
N ASN A 251 22.68 -9.65 4.78
CA ASN A 251 23.15 -8.33 5.24
C ASN A 251 22.06 -7.26 5.25
N LEU A 252 20.94 -7.47 4.56
CA LEU A 252 19.79 -6.54 4.53
C LEU A 252 18.72 -6.87 5.58
N VAL A 253 18.78 -8.03 6.24
CA VAL A 253 17.77 -8.46 7.22
C VAL A 253 17.62 -7.46 8.37
N SER A 254 18.73 -7.09 9.01
CA SER A 254 18.72 -6.14 10.14
C SER A 254 18.31 -4.72 9.69
N PRO A 255 18.90 -4.14 8.62
CA PRO A 255 18.43 -2.87 8.05
C PRO A 255 16.93 -2.82 7.72
N LEU A 256 16.39 -3.88 7.09
CA LEU A 256 14.97 -3.98 6.75
C LEU A 256 14.12 -4.02 8.03
N LEU A 257 14.46 -4.87 9.01
CA LEU A 257 13.69 -4.97 10.27
C LEU A 257 13.73 -3.68 11.09
N ARG A 258 14.86 -2.97 11.10
CA ARG A 258 14.99 -1.63 11.71
C ARG A 258 14.02 -0.64 11.06
N THR A 259 14.02 -0.60 9.73
CA THR A 259 13.15 0.26 8.92
C THR A 259 11.68 -0.04 9.21
N LEU A 260 11.29 -1.32 9.18
CA LEU A 260 9.92 -1.76 9.47
C LEU A 260 9.47 -1.39 10.88
N ARG A 261 10.33 -1.59 11.89
CA ARG A 261 10.02 -1.24 13.28
C ARG A 261 9.81 0.26 13.41
N HIS A 262 10.69 1.07 12.83
CA HIS A 262 10.58 2.52 12.91
C HIS A 262 9.29 3.04 12.24
N LEU A 263 8.93 2.53 11.06
CA LEU A 263 7.67 2.87 10.40
C LEU A 263 6.44 2.50 11.24
N CYS A 264 6.45 1.34 11.91
CA CYS A 264 5.40 0.97 12.85
C CYS A 264 5.31 1.96 14.02
N LEU A 265 6.43 2.35 14.63
CA LEU A 265 6.47 3.30 15.75
C LEU A 265 5.94 4.69 15.36
N LEU A 266 6.23 5.15 14.14
CA LEU A 266 5.65 6.39 13.59
C LEU A 266 4.17 6.26 13.21
N SER A 267 3.62 5.04 13.23
CA SER A 267 2.27 4.73 12.78
C SER A 267 1.43 4.06 13.87
N PRO A 268 1.17 4.75 15.01
CA PRO A 268 0.34 4.22 16.08
C PRO A 268 -1.11 4.06 15.61
N SER A 269 -1.74 2.97 16.06
CA SER A 269 -3.15 2.68 15.81
C SER A 269 -4.03 3.62 16.64
N PRO A 270 -4.92 4.42 16.03
CA PRO A 270 -5.76 5.36 16.77
C PRO A 270 -6.77 4.60 17.63
N SER A 271 -6.68 4.80 18.96
CA SER A 271 -7.45 4.09 19.98
C SER A 271 -8.98 4.20 19.85
N SER A 272 -9.51 5.15 19.07
CA SER A 272 -10.94 5.54 19.14
C SER A 272 -11.65 5.88 17.83
N LYS A 273 -11.04 5.84 16.63
CA LYS A 273 -11.70 6.47 15.43
C LYS A 273 -12.20 5.56 14.32
N ARG A 274 -11.77 4.30 14.21
CA ARG A 274 -12.30 3.38 13.18
C ARG A 274 -12.55 2.02 13.80
N LYS A 275 -13.77 1.49 13.66
CA LYS A 275 -14.28 0.24 14.26
C LYS A 275 -13.51 -1.04 13.87
N LEU A 276 -12.41 -0.92 13.15
CA LEU A 276 -11.47 -2.00 12.92
C LEU A 276 -10.61 -2.14 14.18
N ARG A 277 -11.12 -2.85 15.20
CA ARG A 277 -10.37 -3.24 16.41
C ARG A 277 -9.13 -4.04 16.01
N LEU A 278 -8.04 -3.37 15.64
CA LEU A 278 -6.73 -3.97 15.63
C LEU A 278 -6.35 -4.17 17.10
N LYS A 279 -6.16 -5.43 17.52
CA LYS A 279 -5.66 -5.83 18.85
C LYS A 279 -4.27 -5.23 19.18
N TYR A 280 -3.71 -4.46 18.26
CA TYR A 280 -2.32 -4.02 18.23
C TYR A 280 -2.28 -2.48 18.20
N SER A 281 -1.26 -1.93 18.82
CA SER A 281 -1.02 -0.49 19.01
C SER A 281 -0.42 0.22 17.81
N HIS A 282 -0.05 -0.51 16.75
CA HIS A 282 0.62 0.03 15.57
C HIS A 282 0.00 -0.53 14.28
N ALA A 283 0.27 0.14 13.15
CA ALA A 283 -0.12 -0.30 11.82
C ALA A 283 0.30 -1.76 11.54
N PRO A 284 -0.59 -2.61 10.99
CA PRO A 284 -0.22 -3.95 10.58
C PRO A 284 0.74 -3.91 9.39
N LEU A 285 1.61 -4.90 9.34
CA LEU A 285 2.53 -5.12 8.23
C LEU A 285 2.14 -6.39 7.45
N TYR A 286 2.18 -6.31 6.12
CA TYR A 286 2.08 -7.48 5.25
C TYR A 286 3.35 -7.67 4.42
N LEU A 287 3.92 -8.86 4.50
CA LEU A 287 5.10 -9.28 3.77
C LEU A 287 4.71 -10.44 2.85
N ALA A 288 5.01 -10.34 1.56
CA ALA A 288 5.05 -11.50 0.69
C ALA A 288 6.49 -11.86 0.36
N LEU A 289 6.79 -13.16 0.29
CA LEU A 289 8.11 -13.66 -0.12
C LEU A 289 7.95 -14.97 -0.85
N GLU A 290 8.86 -15.25 -1.78
CA GLU A 290 9.08 -16.59 -2.30
C GLU A 290 10.12 -17.33 -1.46
N ALA A 291 9.80 -18.54 -0.98
CA ALA A 291 10.64 -19.32 -0.09
C ALA A 291 11.86 -19.96 -0.80
N ARG A 292 12.81 -19.11 -1.23
CA ARG A 292 14.00 -19.52 -2.01
C ARG A 292 15.19 -19.93 -1.14
N ASP A 293 15.45 -19.17 -0.08
CA ASP A 293 16.55 -19.40 0.85
C ASP A 293 16.00 -19.61 2.28
N PRO A 294 15.87 -20.87 2.72
CA PRO A 294 15.35 -21.17 4.05
C PRO A 294 16.17 -20.58 5.20
N GLU A 295 17.48 -20.39 5.04
CA GLU A 295 18.36 -19.87 6.09
C GLU A 295 18.14 -18.37 6.28
N VAL A 296 18.09 -17.61 5.19
CA VAL A 296 17.79 -16.17 5.23
C VAL A 296 16.40 -15.91 5.79
N ILE A 297 15.40 -16.69 5.35
CA ILE A 297 14.02 -16.54 5.81
C ILE A 297 13.88 -16.89 7.30
N SER A 298 14.50 -18.00 7.72
CA SER A 298 14.52 -18.41 9.13
C SER A 298 15.19 -17.35 10.00
N SER A 299 16.35 -16.84 9.56
CA SER A 299 17.07 -15.76 10.24
C SER A 299 16.23 -14.48 10.34
N PHE A 300 15.54 -14.09 9.26
CA PHE A 300 14.65 -12.94 9.26
C PHE A 300 13.55 -13.07 10.32
N PHE A 301 12.81 -14.17 10.35
CA PHE A 301 11.73 -14.34 11.33
C PHE A 301 12.24 -14.52 12.77
N ALA A 302 13.40 -15.16 12.95
CA ALA A 302 14.05 -15.27 14.25
C ALA A 302 14.45 -13.89 14.80
N GLN A 303 15.11 -13.06 13.98
CA GLN A 303 15.48 -11.69 14.36
C GLN A 303 14.25 -10.81 14.58
N ALA A 304 13.25 -10.91 13.69
CA ALA A 304 12.00 -10.15 13.82
C ALA A 304 11.35 -10.36 15.19
N ARG A 305 11.29 -11.62 15.65
CA ARG A 305 10.73 -11.99 16.95
C ARG A 305 11.63 -11.60 18.12
N ASN A 306 12.90 -12.02 18.07
CA ASN A 306 13.77 -12.03 19.25
C ASN A 306 14.46 -10.68 19.49
N LEU A 307 14.67 -9.88 18.44
CA LEU A 307 15.42 -8.61 18.52
C LEU A 307 14.52 -7.40 18.24
N TRP A 308 13.60 -7.53 17.27
CA TRP A 308 12.85 -6.39 16.76
C TRP A 308 11.40 -6.31 17.27
N GLY A 309 10.97 -7.27 18.10
CA GLY A 309 9.68 -7.23 18.81
C GLY A 309 8.45 -7.47 17.93
N PHE A 310 8.61 -8.16 16.81
CA PHE A 310 7.49 -8.50 15.93
C PHE A 310 6.88 -9.86 16.27
N SER A 311 5.56 -9.95 16.15
CA SER A 311 4.87 -11.22 15.98
C SER A 311 4.52 -11.38 14.50
N ALA A 312 4.88 -12.52 13.92
CA ALA A 312 4.61 -12.87 12.53
C ALA A 312 3.69 -14.09 12.44
N VAL A 313 2.66 -14.00 11.61
CA VAL A 313 1.72 -15.10 11.36
C VAL A 313 1.57 -15.30 9.86
N ARG A 314 1.90 -16.49 9.38
CA ARG A 314 1.68 -16.89 7.99
C ARG A 314 0.18 -16.94 7.71
N ILE A 315 -0.24 -16.30 6.63
CA ILE A 315 -1.60 -16.38 6.14
C ILE A 315 -1.83 -17.80 5.60
N PRO A 316 -2.92 -18.49 6.03
CA PRO A 316 -3.22 -19.82 5.54
C PRO A 316 -3.33 -19.86 4.01
N LEU A 317 -2.66 -20.84 3.39
CA LEU A 317 -2.61 -20.99 1.93
C LEU A 317 -3.99 -20.94 1.27
N GLN A 318 -4.99 -21.58 1.89
CA GLN A 318 -6.37 -21.57 1.38
C GLN A 318 -6.98 -20.17 1.27
N ARG A 319 -6.61 -19.23 2.17
CA ARG A 319 -7.06 -17.84 2.07
C ARG A 319 -6.38 -17.12 0.89
N VAL A 320 -5.09 -17.38 0.67
CA VAL A 320 -4.35 -16.84 -0.48
C VAL A 320 -4.95 -17.37 -1.79
N ARG A 321 -5.22 -18.68 -1.89
CA ARG A 321 -5.87 -19.29 -3.07
C ARG A 321 -7.20 -18.64 -3.43
N ARG A 322 -8.06 -18.42 -2.42
CA ARG A 322 -9.36 -17.74 -2.62
C ARG A 322 -9.19 -16.28 -3.04
N ALA A 323 -8.12 -15.62 -2.63
CA ALA A 323 -7.82 -14.26 -3.08
C ALA A 323 -7.32 -14.25 -4.53
N MET A 324 -6.39 -15.14 -4.89
CA MET A 324 -5.90 -15.29 -6.26
C MET A 324 -7.04 -15.60 -7.24
N ALA A 325 -7.95 -16.51 -6.90
CA ALA A 325 -9.11 -16.81 -7.72
C ALA A 325 -10.00 -15.58 -7.95
N ARG A 326 -10.25 -14.78 -6.91
CA ARG A 326 -11.05 -13.54 -7.01
C ARG A 326 -10.32 -12.41 -7.76
N GLY A 327 -9.00 -12.36 -7.66
CA GLY A 327 -8.16 -11.35 -8.30
C GLY A 327 -7.77 -11.66 -9.74
N GLY A 328 -8.40 -12.65 -10.39
CA GLY A 328 -8.13 -12.99 -11.79
C GLY A 328 -6.88 -13.83 -12.05
N LEU A 329 -6.30 -14.43 -10.99
CA LEU A 329 -5.13 -15.32 -11.06
C LEU A 329 -5.49 -16.79 -10.73
N GLY A 330 -6.79 -17.13 -10.74
CA GLY A 330 -7.28 -18.45 -10.34
C GLY A 330 -6.98 -19.57 -11.33
N ASN A 331 -6.61 -19.22 -12.56
CA ASN A 331 -6.24 -20.14 -13.62
C ASN A 331 -4.79 -20.63 -13.53
N TRP A 332 -4.00 -20.08 -12.60
CA TRP A 332 -2.63 -20.54 -12.40
C TRP A 332 -2.60 -21.90 -11.70
N GLU A 333 -1.72 -22.78 -12.17
CA GLU A 333 -1.42 -24.03 -11.50
C GLU A 333 -0.75 -23.78 -10.16
N ARG A 334 -0.85 -24.75 -9.24
CA ARG A 334 -0.24 -24.61 -7.90
C ARG A 334 1.28 -24.46 -7.99
N SER A 335 1.91 -25.16 -8.92
CA SER A 335 3.35 -25.14 -9.18
C SER A 335 3.86 -23.76 -9.58
N GLU A 336 3.05 -22.94 -10.24
CA GLU A 336 3.47 -21.63 -10.78
C GLU A 336 3.73 -20.56 -9.72
N TRP A 337 3.22 -20.76 -8.50
CA TRP A 337 3.42 -19.87 -7.36
C TRP A 337 3.70 -20.67 -6.08
N GLU A 338 4.16 -21.91 -6.26
CA GLU A 338 4.65 -22.73 -5.17
C GLU A 338 5.82 -22.03 -4.48
N GLY A 339 5.83 -22.04 -3.16
CA GLY A 339 6.82 -21.31 -2.37
C GLY A 339 6.46 -19.86 -2.05
N VAL A 340 5.46 -19.25 -2.71
CA VAL A 340 5.01 -17.91 -2.31
C VAL A 340 4.24 -17.97 -0.99
N GLU A 341 4.69 -17.16 -0.02
CA GLU A 341 4.12 -17.04 1.30
C GLU A 341 3.69 -15.61 1.55
N ILE A 342 2.54 -15.43 2.22
CA ILE A 342 2.12 -14.12 2.71
C ILE A 342 2.08 -14.19 4.23
N TRP A 343 2.70 -13.22 4.87
CA TRP A 343 2.82 -13.09 6.31
C TRP A 343 2.20 -11.78 6.77
N ARG A 344 1.48 -11.85 7.88
CA ARG A 344 1.03 -10.66 8.61
C ARG A 344 1.92 -10.50 9.84
N MET A 345 2.57 -9.34 9.95
CA MET A 345 3.39 -8.99 11.10
C MET A 345 2.77 -7.83 11.87
N VAL A 346 3.02 -7.80 13.16
CA VAL A 346 2.57 -6.75 14.08
C VAL A 346 3.65 -6.48 15.10
N LEU A 347 3.91 -5.20 15.35
CA LEU A 347 4.81 -4.77 16.42
C LEU A 347 4.12 -5.00 17.76
N LEU A 348 4.78 -5.76 18.64
CA LEU A 348 4.30 -6.00 20.00
C LEU A 348 4.52 -4.74 20.85
N ASN A 349 3.66 -4.52 21.85
CA ASN A 349 3.90 -3.48 22.85
C ASN A 349 5.22 -3.78 23.54
N VAL A 350 6.11 -2.80 23.53
CA VAL A 350 7.34 -2.86 24.31
C VAL A 350 6.95 -2.48 25.73
N ASP A 351 6.99 -3.43 26.67
CA ASP A 351 6.96 -3.07 28.08
C ASP A 351 8.20 -2.21 28.34
N THR A 352 8.00 -1.02 28.92
CA THR A 352 8.96 0.10 28.97
C THR A 352 10.25 -0.14 29.78
N GLU A 353 10.63 -1.38 30.06
CA GLU A 353 11.77 -1.71 30.94
C GLU A 353 13.02 -2.24 30.24
N THR A 354 13.02 -2.44 28.91
CA THR A 354 14.22 -2.89 28.20
C THR A 354 14.65 -1.87 27.15
N THR A 355 15.25 -0.78 27.62
CA THR A 355 16.09 0.08 26.79
C THR A 355 17.35 -0.71 26.44
N VAL A 356 17.29 -1.52 25.39
CA VAL A 356 18.51 -2.04 24.76
C VAL A 356 19.05 -0.90 23.89
N SER A 357 20.13 -0.28 24.36
CA SER A 357 20.94 0.62 23.58
C SER A 357 21.44 -0.13 22.34
N TYR A 358 20.95 0.27 21.17
CA TYR A 358 21.52 -0.18 19.90
C TYR A 358 22.85 0.57 19.69
N ASN A 359 23.94 -0.01 20.20
CA ASN A 359 25.30 0.32 19.79
C ASN A 359 26.00 -0.99 19.42
N SER A 360 26.16 -1.25 18.12
CA SER A 360 27.31 -1.90 17.45
C SER A 360 26.98 -2.15 15.98
#